data_AF-A0A8J6JSX6-F1
#
_entry.id   AF-A0A8J6JSX6-F1
#
_cell.length_a   1.000
_cell.length_b   1.000
_cell.length_c   1.000
_cell.angle_alpha   90.00
_cell.angle_beta   90.00
_cell.angle_gamma   90.00
#
_symmetry.space_group_name_H-M   'P 1'
#
loop_
_entity.id
_entity.type
_entity.pdbx_description
1 polymer ?
#
loop_
_entity_poly.entity_id
_entity_poly.type
_entity_poly.pdbx_seq_one_letter_code
_entity_poly.pdbx_strand_id
1 'polypeptide(L)'
;MTETSIRPDSPTSAEMVRWAFRTILGHHGVSADVVRFHQQAFPRFDQLCEGLKDSNEFAATYGPRADRPAPPPSAAVEADLRTAITSLYRAYLHREPDASGMADNLAVLRQMGGLAGVGHLASVFEQSTERALHDHLPACMRWITSGNGQPDEFNGRPVISLGSHCAPAMILKKNGLKQFSTPFDWIFSTPAMVRDCLRDQFRTLLSTRHHRPVTRLDADGVLEAVSAHTLYNERYGIVDPVFNHRDITRPEVLAYYRRCAARFLKVLRGGGPVTFLQCVIEASHGEAACREEFRATAALLRQMAPQASLAMFHLRLKGGIMPGLAVLEEDGPHLLFQLDTVSVLGALDFHEQIDQIGLMRGLRWHARRTALSDASRP
;
A
#
# COMPACT_ATOMS: atom_id res chain seq x y z
N MET A 1 69.86 36.68 -5.40
CA MET A 1 68.71 36.27 -4.58
C MET A 1 67.57 35.98 -5.54
N THR A 2 67.43 34.73 -5.94
CA THR A 2 66.36 34.22 -6.81
C THR A 2 65.26 33.66 -5.92
N GLU A 3 64.08 34.28 -5.93
CA GLU A 3 62.88 33.77 -5.29
C GLU A 3 62.35 32.57 -6.08
N THR A 4 62.46 31.39 -5.48
CA THR A 4 61.89 30.15 -5.98
C THR A 4 60.38 30.19 -5.78
N SER A 5 59.62 30.36 -6.86
CA SER A 5 58.16 30.19 -6.88
C SER A 5 57.83 28.72 -6.59
N ILE A 6 57.34 28.45 -5.38
CA ILE A 6 56.81 27.15 -4.98
C ILE A 6 55.44 27.00 -5.65
N ARG A 7 55.35 26.13 -6.66
CA ARG A 7 54.06 25.63 -7.16
C ARG A 7 53.37 24.85 -6.02
N PRO A 8 52.06 24.97 -5.79
CA PRO A 8 51.39 24.09 -4.83
C PRO A 8 51.42 22.66 -5.38
N ASP A 9 51.77 21.71 -4.51
CA ASP A 9 51.76 20.28 -4.83
C ASP A 9 50.37 19.85 -5.33
N SER A 10 50.35 18.90 -6.26
CA SER A 10 49.10 18.34 -6.78
C SER A 10 48.29 17.71 -5.64
N PRO A 11 46.95 17.91 -5.59
CA PRO A 11 46.12 17.38 -4.52
C PRO A 11 46.20 15.85 -4.47
N THR A 12 46.17 15.29 -3.25
CA THR A 12 46.16 13.83 -3.07
C THR A 12 44.85 13.21 -3.57
N SER A 13 44.86 11.92 -3.93
CA SER A 13 43.64 11.22 -4.39
C SER A 13 42.48 11.34 -3.39
N ALA A 14 42.78 11.34 -2.07
CA ALA A 14 41.77 11.51 -1.03
C ALA A 14 41.20 12.94 -0.92
N GLU A 15 41.94 13.96 -1.36
CA GLU A 15 41.47 15.34 -1.46
C GLU A 15 40.65 15.56 -2.73
N MET A 16 41.05 14.93 -3.84
CA MET A 16 40.28 14.93 -5.09
C MET A 16 38.91 14.26 -4.93
N VAL A 17 38.85 13.12 -4.24
CA VAL A 17 37.57 12.44 -3.93
C VAL A 17 36.68 13.32 -3.05
N ARG A 18 37.26 13.96 -2.02
CA ARG A 18 36.50 14.86 -1.14
C ARG A 18 36.02 16.13 -1.83
N TRP A 19 36.80 16.66 -2.79
CA TRP A 19 36.37 17.77 -3.64
C TRP A 19 35.24 17.33 -4.58
N ALA A 20 35.36 16.18 -5.23
CA ALA A 20 34.32 15.62 -6.10
C ALA A 20 32.98 15.48 -5.36
N PHE A 21 32.98 14.88 -4.17
CA PHE A 21 31.76 14.76 -3.35
C PHE A 21 31.15 16.11 -2.94
N ARG A 22 31.98 17.10 -2.61
CA ARG A 22 31.51 18.43 -2.16
C ARG A 22 30.91 19.25 -3.32
N THR A 23 31.54 19.17 -4.48
CA THR A 23 31.23 20.02 -5.64
C THR A 23 30.15 19.39 -6.54
N ILE A 24 30.08 18.06 -6.62
CA ILE A 24 29.22 17.33 -7.57
C ILE A 24 27.89 16.88 -6.92
N LEU A 25 27.92 16.52 -5.64
CA LEU A 25 26.74 15.98 -4.93
C LEU A 25 26.17 16.94 -3.88
N GLY A 26 26.75 18.14 -3.72
CA GLY A 26 26.27 19.16 -2.79
C GLY A 26 26.36 18.80 -1.30
N HIS A 27 27.03 17.70 -0.94
CA HIS A 27 27.12 17.24 0.44
C HIS A 27 28.27 17.92 1.20
N HIS A 28 27.91 18.80 2.13
CA HIS A 28 28.83 19.29 3.16
C HIS A 28 28.88 18.30 4.33
N GLY A 29 29.82 17.34 4.29
CA GLY A 29 30.09 16.44 5.41
C GLY A 29 30.00 14.96 5.09
N VAL A 30 30.75 14.50 4.09
CA VAL A 30 30.83 13.07 3.76
C VAL A 30 31.70 12.35 4.78
N SER A 31 31.14 11.32 5.43
CA SER A 31 31.89 10.51 6.41
C SER A 31 32.97 9.69 5.71
N ALA A 32 34.03 9.34 6.45
CA ALA A 32 35.11 8.49 5.94
C ALA A 32 34.61 7.12 5.43
N ASP A 33 33.43 6.67 5.88
CA ASP A 33 32.84 5.38 5.53
C ASP A 33 32.15 5.42 4.16
N VAL A 34 31.53 6.53 3.78
CA VAL A 34 30.95 6.73 2.43
C VAL A 34 32.07 6.81 1.38
N VAL A 35 33.17 7.50 1.70
CA VAL A 35 34.37 7.54 0.85
C VAL A 35 34.94 6.13 0.66
N ARG A 36 35.02 5.34 1.73
CA ARG A 36 35.55 3.97 1.68
C ARG A 36 34.63 3.03 0.91
N PHE A 37 33.31 3.16 1.05
CA PHE A 37 32.32 2.41 0.29
C PHE A 37 32.46 2.65 -1.22
N HIS A 38 32.60 3.91 -1.65
CA HIS A 38 32.77 4.23 -3.07
C HIS A 38 34.13 3.77 -3.62
N GLN A 39 35.21 3.87 -2.84
CA GLN A 39 36.52 3.32 -3.22
C GLN A 39 36.50 1.78 -3.36
N GLN A 40 35.70 1.09 -2.55
CA GLN A 40 35.54 -0.37 -2.61
C GLN A 40 34.58 -0.83 -3.72
N ALA A 41 33.50 -0.09 -3.96
CA ALA A 41 32.50 -0.41 -4.99
C ALA A 41 32.99 -0.08 -6.41
N PHE A 42 33.97 0.83 -6.55
CA PHE A 42 34.52 1.27 -7.82
C PHE A 42 36.06 1.15 -7.81
N PRO A 43 36.63 -0.02 -8.13
CA PRO A 43 38.10 -0.25 -8.11
C PRO A 43 38.89 0.62 -9.11
N ARG A 44 38.19 1.33 -10.01
CA ARG A 44 38.73 2.28 -10.98
C ARG A 44 38.29 3.71 -10.70
N PHE A 45 37.74 4.01 -9.52
CA PHE A 45 37.34 5.37 -9.14
C PHE A 45 38.54 6.33 -9.17
N ASP A 46 39.72 5.85 -8.79
CA ASP A 46 40.96 6.61 -8.91
C ASP A 46 41.32 6.88 -10.39
N GLN A 47 41.04 5.95 -11.32
CA GLN A 47 41.23 6.16 -12.77
C GLN A 47 40.18 7.12 -13.35
N LEU A 48 38.95 7.10 -12.85
CA LEU A 48 37.91 8.08 -13.17
C LEU A 48 38.37 9.47 -12.71
N CYS A 49 38.87 9.61 -11.47
CA CYS A 49 39.42 10.86 -10.95
C CYS A 49 40.68 11.34 -11.70
N GLU A 50 41.58 10.44 -12.12
CA GLU A 50 42.74 10.77 -12.95
C GLU A 50 42.32 11.21 -14.36
N GLY A 51 41.38 10.52 -15.02
CA GLY A 51 40.84 10.91 -16.32
C GLY A 51 40.10 12.25 -16.32
N LEU A 52 39.68 12.72 -15.14
CA LEU A 52 39.03 14.01 -14.94
C LEU A 52 40.01 15.17 -14.75
N LYS A 53 41.31 14.91 -14.50
CA LYS A 53 42.35 15.96 -14.49
C LYS A 53 42.46 16.69 -15.83
N ASP A 54 42.15 15.99 -16.92
CA ASP A 54 42.18 16.53 -18.27
C ASP A 54 40.79 17.01 -18.75
N SER A 55 39.77 17.00 -17.88
CA SER A 55 38.43 17.46 -18.24
C SER A 55 38.34 18.98 -18.31
N ASN A 56 37.51 19.48 -19.23
CA ASN A 56 37.22 20.91 -19.36
C ASN A 56 36.66 21.54 -18.07
N GLU A 57 36.07 20.77 -17.16
CA GLU A 57 35.58 21.24 -15.86
C GLU A 57 36.72 21.44 -14.83
N PHE A 58 37.73 20.55 -14.82
CA PHE A 58 38.94 20.72 -14.00
C PHE A 58 39.77 21.91 -14.52
N ALA A 59 39.90 22.02 -15.85
CA ALA A 59 40.52 23.17 -16.51
C ALA A 59 39.71 24.47 -16.33
N ALA A 60 38.38 24.43 -16.25
CA ALA A 60 37.58 25.63 -15.95
C ALA A 60 37.75 26.13 -14.50
N THR A 61 38.15 25.25 -13.59
CA THR A 61 38.36 25.54 -12.17
C THR A 61 39.82 25.92 -11.87
N TYR A 62 40.81 25.36 -12.59
CA TYR A 62 42.25 25.53 -12.31
C TYR A 62 43.15 25.84 -13.53
N GLY A 63 42.62 25.95 -14.75
CA GLY A 63 43.34 26.27 -15.98
C GLY A 63 42.87 27.54 -16.69
N PRO A 64 43.63 28.08 -17.68
CA PRO A 64 43.20 29.27 -18.42
C PRO A 64 42.02 28.94 -19.34
N ARG A 65 40.95 29.76 -19.26
CA ARG A 65 39.68 29.59 -19.97
C ARG A 65 39.82 29.61 -21.50
N ALA A 66 39.15 28.68 -22.17
CA ALA A 66 38.90 28.75 -23.61
C ALA A 66 37.41 28.44 -23.92
N ASP A 67 36.74 29.40 -24.55
CA ASP A 67 35.37 29.31 -25.06
C ASP A 67 35.32 28.47 -26.35
N ARG A 68 34.81 27.23 -26.28
CA ARG A 68 34.32 26.48 -27.45
C ARG A 68 33.36 25.33 -27.02
N PRO A 69 32.27 25.08 -27.76
CA PRO A 69 31.43 23.91 -27.52
C PRO A 69 32.20 22.63 -27.86
N ALA A 70 32.07 21.61 -27.00
CA ALA A 70 32.80 20.35 -27.12
C ALA A 70 32.36 19.56 -28.38
N PRO A 71 33.30 18.92 -29.11
CA PRO A 71 32.95 18.02 -30.21
C PRO A 71 32.13 16.82 -29.70
N PRO A 72 31.37 16.13 -30.59
CA PRO A 72 30.65 14.93 -30.21
C PRO A 72 31.62 13.90 -29.57
N PRO A 73 31.19 13.21 -28.51
CA PRO A 73 32.04 12.29 -27.78
C PRO A 73 32.58 11.21 -28.72
N SER A 74 33.86 10.88 -28.59
CA SER A 74 34.44 9.74 -29.32
C SER A 74 33.74 8.45 -28.90
N ALA A 75 33.82 7.40 -29.73
CA ALA A 75 33.23 6.10 -29.41
C ALA A 75 33.68 5.55 -28.03
N ALA A 76 34.89 5.92 -27.58
CA ALA A 76 35.40 5.60 -26.25
C ALA A 76 34.63 6.32 -25.14
N VAL A 77 34.36 7.62 -25.30
CA VAL A 77 33.59 8.42 -24.33
C VAL A 77 32.15 7.91 -24.22
N GLU A 78 31.52 7.51 -25.32
CA GLU A 78 30.17 6.92 -25.26
C GLU A 78 30.14 5.58 -24.50
N ALA A 79 31.17 4.74 -24.66
CA ALA A 79 31.28 3.49 -23.91
C ALA A 79 31.43 3.74 -22.39
N ASP A 80 32.17 4.78 -22.01
CA ASP A 80 32.34 5.18 -20.61
C ASP A 80 31.02 5.69 -20.01
N LEU A 81 30.26 6.51 -20.74
CA LEU A 81 28.94 6.99 -20.30
C LEU A 81 27.94 5.85 -20.10
N ARG A 82 27.92 4.87 -21.01
CA ARG A 82 27.09 3.65 -20.88
C ARG A 82 27.48 2.84 -19.64
N THR A 83 28.76 2.75 -19.36
CA THR A 83 29.28 2.06 -18.18
C THR A 83 28.86 2.77 -16.89
N ALA A 84 28.92 4.11 -16.87
CA ALA A 84 28.47 4.91 -15.73
C ALA A 84 26.96 4.73 -15.48
N ILE A 85 26.11 4.82 -16.51
CA ILE A 85 24.66 4.60 -16.41
C ILE A 85 24.37 3.20 -15.87
N THR A 86 24.99 2.18 -16.46
CA THR A 86 24.82 0.78 -16.02
C THR A 86 25.19 0.61 -14.54
N SER A 87 26.25 1.27 -14.11
CA SER A 87 26.70 1.22 -12.72
C SER A 87 25.69 1.90 -11.77
N LEU A 88 25.09 3.02 -12.17
CA LEU A 88 24.03 3.68 -11.40
C LEU A 88 22.78 2.80 -11.28
N TYR A 89 22.34 2.17 -12.39
CA TYR A 89 21.23 1.20 -12.38
C TYR A 89 21.50 0.03 -11.41
N ARG A 90 22.70 -0.56 -11.44
CA ARG A 90 23.04 -1.65 -10.53
C ARG A 90 23.13 -1.20 -9.07
N ALA A 91 23.73 -0.04 -8.82
CA ALA A 91 23.95 0.48 -7.49
C ALA A 91 22.66 0.94 -6.81
N TYR A 92 21.75 1.57 -7.55
CA TYR A 92 20.52 2.14 -7.00
C TYR A 92 19.29 1.25 -7.23
N LEU A 93 19.19 0.56 -8.36
CA LEU A 93 17.97 -0.18 -8.74
C LEU A 93 18.21 -1.69 -8.83
N HIS A 94 19.42 -2.18 -8.55
CA HIS A 94 19.76 -3.61 -8.56
C HIS A 94 19.38 -4.37 -9.85
N ARG A 95 19.39 -3.67 -10.99
CA ARG A 95 19.11 -4.26 -12.32
C ARG A 95 19.98 -3.63 -13.40
N GLU A 96 19.86 -4.14 -14.62
CA GLU A 96 20.40 -3.50 -15.82
C GLU A 96 19.45 -2.42 -16.35
N PRO A 97 19.99 -1.37 -17.00
CA PRO A 97 19.17 -0.45 -17.80
C PRO A 97 18.51 -1.22 -18.96
N ASP A 98 17.22 -0.98 -19.17
CA ASP A 98 16.57 -1.35 -20.42
C ASP A 98 16.97 -0.38 -21.57
N ALA A 99 16.55 -0.70 -22.79
CA ALA A 99 16.96 0.06 -23.97
C ALA A 99 16.51 1.54 -23.94
N SER A 100 15.32 1.83 -23.38
CA SER A 100 14.82 3.20 -23.25
C SER A 100 15.56 3.94 -22.15
N GLY A 101 15.65 3.34 -20.97
CA GLY A 101 16.36 3.91 -19.83
C GLY A 101 17.83 4.19 -20.11
N MET A 102 18.50 3.33 -20.88
CA MET A 102 19.84 3.61 -21.37
C MET A 102 19.87 4.84 -22.29
N ALA A 103 18.97 4.91 -23.28
CA ALA A 103 18.93 5.99 -24.25
C ALA A 103 18.61 7.35 -23.62
N ASP A 104 17.63 7.39 -22.71
CA ASP A 104 17.18 8.60 -22.03
C ASP A 104 18.28 9.16 -21.12
N ASN A 105 18.92 8.31 -20.32
CA ASN A 105 20.02 8.72 -19.45
C ASN A 105 21.28 9.13 -20.24
N LEU A 106 21.54 8.50 -21.39
CA LEU A 106 22.59 8.94 -22.31
C LEU A 106 22.33 10.34 -22.86
N ALA A 107 21.07 10.68 -23.18
CA ALA A 107 20.70 12.01 -23.63
C ALA A 107 20.97 13.05 -22.54
N VAL A 108 20.63 12.75 -21.28
CA VAL A 108 20.92 13.61 -20.13
C VAL A 108 22.43 13.82 -19.95
N LEU A 109 23.23 12.74 -19.99
CA LEU A 109 24.69 12.85 -19.87
C LEU A 109 25.34 13.60 -21.04
N ARG A 110 24.79 13.47 -22.26
CA ARG A 110 25.25 14.24 -23.43
C ARG A 110 24.93 15.73 -23.30
N GLN A 111 23.79 16.08 -22.70
CA GLN A 111 23.35 17.45 -22.52
C GLN A 111 24.11 18.16 -21.39
N MET A 112 24.25 17.49 -20.25
CA MET A 112 24.84 18.08 -19.05
C MET A 112 26.37 17.93 -19.03
N GLY A 113 26.90 16.88 -19.67
CA GLY A 113 28.32 16.60 -19.74
C GLY A 113 28.93 16.18 -18.39
N GLY A 114 30.09 15.52 -18.48
CA GLY A 114 31.01 15.34 -17.37
C GLY A 114 30.41 14.76 -16.08
N LEU A 115 30.90 15.25 -14.95
CA LEU A 115 30.49 14.82 -13.62
C LEU A 115 29.15 15.40 -13.19
N ALA A 116 28.81 16.59 -13.67
CA ALA A 116 27.53 17.23 -13.37
C ALA A 116 26.34 16.37 -13.83
N GLY A 117 26.44 15.78 -15.03
CA GLY A 117 25.43 14.84 -15.53
C GLY A 117 25.32 13.58 -14.67
N VAL A 118 26.45 13.00 -14.26
CA VAL A 118 26.47 11.78 -13.42
C VAL A 118 25.90 12.07 -12.03
N GLY A 119 26.25 13.20 -11.41
CA GLY A 119 25.71 13.63 -10.13
C GLY A 119 24.20 13.89 -10.19
N HIS A 120 23.72 14.51 -11.27
CA HIS A 120 22.30 14.70 -11.50
C HIS A 120 21.57 13.36 -11.63
N LEU A 121 22.07 12.43 -12.44
CA LEU A 121 21.47 11.10 -12.56
C LEU A 121 21.49 10.34 -11.23
N ALA A 122 22.58 10.36 -10.47
CA ALA A 122 22.63 9.72 -9.16
C ALA A 122 21.52 10.26 -8.22
N SER A 123 21.30 11.57 -8.21
CA SER A 123 20.22 12.20 -7.45
C SER A 123 18.82 11.79 -7.93
N VAL A 124 18.61 11.71 -9.26
CA VAL A 124 17.34 11.24 -9.84
C VAL A 124 17.06 9.78 -9.45
N PHE A 125 18.08 8.92 -9.46
CA PHE A 125 17.94 7.51 -9.08
C PHE A 125 17.67 7.37 -7.58
N GLU A 126 18.38 8.13 -6.75
CA GLU A 126 18.19 8.15 -5.30
C GLU A 126 16.76 8.57 -4.91
N GLN A 127 16.20 9.54 -5.64
CA GLN A 127 14.86 10.06 -5.39
C GLN A 127 13.76 9.33 -6.18
N SER A 128 14.13 8.33 -6.98
CA SER A 128 13.17 7.63 -7.84
C SER A 128 12.21 6.76 -7.02
N THR A 129 10.96 6.68 -7.49
CA THR A 129 9.96 5.75 -6.92
C THR A 129 10.42 4.29 -7.02
N GLU A 130 11.17 3.96 -8.08
CA GLU A 130 11.73 2.62 -8.30
C GLU A 130 12.78 2.25 -7.24
N ARG A 131 13.68 3.17 -6.88
CA ARG A 131 14.63 2.98 -5.77
C ARG A 131 13.93 2.72 -4.45
N ALA A 132 12.93 3.53 -4.15
CA ALA A 132 12.14 3.37 -2.93
C ALA A 132 11.47 1.98 -2.88
N LEU A 133 10.94 1.49 -4.01
CA LEU A 133 10.39 0.13 -4.11
C LEU A 133 11.45 -0.96 -3.83
N HIS A 134 12.66 -0.81 -4.35
CA HIS A 134 13.76 -1.76 -4.15
C HIS A 134 14.23 -1.83 -2.69
N ASP A 135 14.39 -0.69 -2.02
CA ASP A 135 14.79 -0.65 -0.60
C ASP A 135 13.73 -1.31 0.30
N HIS A 136 12.45 -1.22 -0.08
CA HIS A 136 11.36 -1.87 0.64
C HIS A 136 11.14 -3.33 0.23
N LEU A 137 11.65 -3.80 -0.92
CA LEU A 137 11.37 -5.14 -1.45
C LEU A 137 11.64 -6.28 -0.45
N PRO A 138 12.74 -6.31 0.33
CA PRO A 138 12.93 -7.34 1.35
C PRO A 138 11.90 -7.27 2.48
N ALA A 139 11.46 -6.06 2.86
CA ALA A 139 10.39 -5.87 3.82
C ALA A 139 9.03 -6.28 3.24
N CYS A 140 8.74 -5.94 1.99
CA CYS A 140 7.57 -6.40 1.24
C CYS A 140 7.53 -7.92 1.18
N MET A 141 8.63 -8.55 0.77
CA MET A 141 8.75 -10.00 0.67
C MET A 141 8.56 -10.66 2.03
N ARG A 142 9.21 -10.19 3.10
CA ARG A 142 8.94 -10.70 4.46
C ARG A 142 7.50 -10.49 4.88
N TRP A 143 6.91 -9.35 4.54
CA TRP A 143 5.55 -9.00 4.92
C TRP A 143 4.50 -9.85 4.20
N ILE A 144 4.76 -10.23 2.94
CA ILE A 144 3.98 -11.15 2.12
C ILE A 144 4.19 -12.61 2.57
N THR A 145 5.43 -13.04 2.76
CA THR A 145 5.79 -14.46 3.00
C THR A 145 5.63 -14.91 4.45
N SER A 146 5.64 -13.99 5.42
CA SER A 146 5.34 -14.31 6.84
C SER A 146 3.91 -14.78 7.07
N GLY A 147 3.06 -14.76 6.03
CA GLY A 147 1.69 -15.28 6.05
C GLY A 147 1.51 -16.68 5.45
N ASN A 148 2.57 -17.39 5.03
CA ASN A 148 2.41 -18.61 4.24
C ASN A 148 2.52 -19.92 5.05
N GLY A 149 1.38 -20.56 5.32
CA GLY A 149 1.22 -21.99 4.97
C GLY A 149 0.73 -22.98 6.04
N GLN A 150 -0.36 -23.69 5.69
CA GLN A 150 -0.88 -25.01 6.14
C GLN A 150 -1.94 -25.05 7.28
N PRO A 151 -2.74 -26.14 7.33
CA PRO A 151 -4.08 -26.29 6.78
C PRO A 151 -5.16 -25.77 7.74
N ASP A 152 -6.18 -25.12 7.17
CA ASP A 152 -7.34 -24.53 7.86
C ASP A 152 -6.99 -23.41 8.86
N GLU A 153 -6.48 -22.27 8.36
CA GLU A 153 -6.08 -21.10 9.19
C GLU A 153 -7.21 -20.49 10.04
N PHE A 154 -8.45 -20.89 9.75
CA PHE A 154 -9.63 -20.51 10.50
C PHE A 154 -10.25 -21.70 11.25
N ASN A 155 -9.62 -22.88 11.26
CA ASN A 155 -10.09 -24.11 11.90
C ASN A 155 -11.56 -24.44 11.57
N GLY A 156 -11.98 -24.23 10.32
CA GLY A 156 -13.35 -24.48 9.85
C GLY A 156 -14.35 -23.42 10.31
N ARG A 157 -13.92 -22.41 11.07
CA ARG A 157 -14.75 -21.31 11.57
C ARG A 157 -15.28 -20.48 10.40
N PRO A 158 -16.60 -20.25 10.31
CA PRO A 158 -17.14 -19.35 9.30
C PRO A 158 -16.59 -17.93 9.48
N VAL A 159 -16.20 -17.31 8.37
CA VAL A 159 -15.87 -15.89 8.30
C VAL A 159 -16.97 -15.16 7.54
N ILE A 160 -17.62 -14.20 8.19
CA ILE A 160 -18.80 -13.51 7.66
C ILE A 160 -18.58 -12.01 7.61
N SER A 161 -18.82 -11.39 6.46
CA SER A 161 -18.80 -9.93 6.33
C SER A 161 -20.03 -9.29 7.01
N LEU A 162 -19.80 -8.15 7.69
CA LEU A 162 -20.82 -7.26 8.26
C LEU A 162 -20.87 -5.88 7.55
N GLY A 163 -20.71 -5.83 6.23
CA GLY A 163 -20.60 -4.56 5.50
C GLY A 163 -19.31 -3.79 5.88
N SER A 164 -19.22 -2.46 5.72
CA SER A 164 -20.23 -1.45 5.33
C SER A 164 -20.55 -1.38 3.84
N HIS A 165 -19.85 -2.15 3.04
CA HIS A 165 -19.87 -2.15 1.58
C HIS A 165 -19.48 -3.53 1.08
N CYS A 166 -19.43 -3.71 -0.24
CA CYS A 166 -19.36 -5.04 -0.86
C CYS A 166 -17.95 -5.65 -0.87
N ALA A 167 -16.90 -4.85 -0.68
CA ALA A 167 -15.51 -5.30 -0.81
C ALA A 167 -15.12 -6.41 0.16
N PRO A 168 -15.44 -6.37 1.48
CA PRO A 168 -15.07 -7.45 2.38
C PRO A 168 -15.66 -8.81 1.97
N ALA A 169 -16.90 -8.83 1.48
CA ALA A 169 -17.51 -10.07 0.98
C ALA A 169 -16.79 -10.59 -0.27
N MET A 170 -16.36 -9.70 -1.18
CA MET A 170 -15.58 -10.08 -2.36
C MET A 170 -14.18 -10.59 -1.99
N ILE A 171 -13.49 -9.92 -1.08
CA ILE A 171 -12.16 -10.33 -0.60
C ILE A 171 -12.25 -11.73 0.04
N LEU A 172 -13.25 -11.99 0.89
CA LEU A 172 -13.48 -13.32 1.44
C LEU A 172 -13.75 -14.37 0.34
N LYS A 173 -14.48 -14.00 -0.73
CA LYS A 173 -14.74 -14.88 -1.87
C LYS A 173 -13.45 -15.20 -2.64
N LYS A 174 -12.64 -14.20 -2.96
CA LYS A 174 -11.36 -14.36 -3.69
C LYS A 174 -10.37 -15.23 -2.93
N ASN A 175 -10.43 -15.21 -1.60
CA ASN A 175 -9.56 -16.00 -0.73
C ASN A 175 -10.18 -17.36 -0.31
N GLY A 176 -11.31 -17.78 -0.90
CA GLY A 176 -11.93 -19.06 -0.61
C GLY A 176 -12.57 -19.19 0.77
N LEU A 177 -12.71 -18.09 1.52
CA LEU A 177 -13.26 -18.06 2.88
C LEU A 177 -14.78 -17.84 2.91
N LYS A 178 -15.37 -17.38 1.81
CA LYS A 178 -16.81 -17.14 1.72
C LYS A 178 -17.58 -18.45 1.55
N GLN A 179 -18.18 -18.95 2.62
CA GLN A 179 -18.97 -20.18 2.61
C GLN A 179 -20.37 -20.00 2.01
N PHE A 180 -21.01 -18.86 2.25
CA PHE A 180 -22.35 -18.54 1.75
C PHE A 180 -22.59 -17.04 1.72
N SER A 181 -23.70 -16.63 1.09
CA SER A 181 -24.11 -15.23 1.07
C SER A 181 -24.96 -14.83 2.28
N THR A 182 -24.69 -13.65 2.82
CA THR A 182 -25.39 -13.03 3.96
C THR A 182 -26.06 -11.72 3.53
N PRO A 183 -26.93 -11.13 4.36
CA PRO A 183 -27.67 -9.91 4.00
C PRO A 183 -26.77 -8.70 3.72
N PHE A 184 -25.56 -8.67 4.28
CA PHE A 184 -24.67 -7.51 4.21
C PHE A 184 -23.70 -7.53 3.03
N ASP A 185 -23.61 -8.64 2.28
CA ASP A 185 -22.58 -8.80 1.25
C ASP A 185 -22.68 -7.81 0.08
N TRP A 186 -23.90 -7.37 -0.23
CA TRP A 186 -24.23 -6.66 -1.47
C TRP A 186 -25.04 -5.39 -1.22
N ILE A 187 -24.95 -4.85 0.00
CA ILE A 187 -25.63 -3.63 0.41
C ILE A 187 -24.63 -2.65 1.00
N PHE A 188 -24.95 -1.37 0.93
CA PHE A 188 -24.28 -0.36 1.73
C PHE A 188 -24.97 -0.27 3.10
N SER A 189 -24.17 -0.29 4.16
CA SER A 189 -24.66 -0.25 5.54
C SER A 189 -23.65 0.45 6.44
N THR A 190 -24.09 1.09 7.51
CA THR A 190 -23.18 1.55 8.58
C THR A 190 -23.09 0.51 9.70
N PRO A 191 -22.08 0.53 10.59
CA PRO A 191 -22.07 -0.37 11.74
C PRO A 191 -23.31 -0.15 12.64
N ALA A 192 -23.82 1.08 12.75
CA ALA A 192 -25.10 1.37 13.40
C ALA A 192 -26.29 0.66 12.75
N MET A 193 -26.40 0.70 11.40
CA MET A 193 -27.43 -0.05 10.67
C MET A 193 -27.31 -1.57 10.89
N VAL A 194 -26.08 -2.10 10.91
CA VAL A 194 -25.82 -3.52 11.21
C VAL A 194 -26.37 -3.85 12.60
N ARG A 195 -26.06 -3.05 13.62
CA ARG A 195 -26.60 -3.25 14.98
C ARG A 195 -28.13 -3.23 15.01
N ASP A 196 -28.76 -2.33 14.28
CA ASP A 196 -30.23 -2.28 14.15
C ASP A 196 -30.79 -3.59 13.56
N CYS A 197 -30.20 -4.05 12.45
CA CYS A 197 -30.58 -5.30 11.79
C CYS A 197 -30.37 -6.52 12.70
N LEU A 198 -29.30 -6.54 13.49
CA LEU A 198 -29.03 -7.62 14.45
C LEU A 198 -30.08 -7.63 15.57
N ARG A 199 -30.37 -6.47 16.17
CA ARG A 199 -31.34 -6.32 17.27
C ARG A 199 -32.73 -6.76 16.87
N ASP A 200 -33.19 -6.37 15.69
CA ASP A 200 -34.54 -6.66 15.24
C ASP A 200 -34.66 -7.92 14.38
N GLN A 201 -33.55 -8.66 14.23
CA GLN A 201 -33.43 -9.88 13.43
C GLN A 201 -33.83 -9.69 11.96
N PHE A 202 -33.37 -8.60 11.35
CA PHE A 202 -33.59 -8.20 9.97
C PHE A 202 -35.05 -7.88 9.60
N ARG A 203 -35.95 -7.76 10.58
CA ARG A 203 -37.38 -7.51 10.32
C ARG A 203 -37.59 -6.19 9.59
N THR A 204 -36.89 -5.14 9.99
CA THR A 204 -36.98 -3.81 9.37
C THR A 204 -36.30 -3.81 8.00
N LEU A 205 -35.08 -4.36 7.89
CA LEU A 205 -34.36 -4.46 6.62
C LEU A 205 -35.18 -5.13 5.52
N LEU A 206 -35.96 -6.15 5.86
CA LEU A 206 -36.75 -6.96 4.92
C LEU A 206 -38.21 -6.50 4.80
N SER A 207 -38.57 -5.35 5.40
CA SER A 207 -39.91 -4.81 5.35
C SER A 207 -40.12 -3.99 4.07
N THR A 208 -41.05 -4.44 3.23
CA THR A 208 -41.35 -3.80 1.93
C THR A 208 -41.81 -2.35 2.06
N ARG A 209 -42.33 -1.95 3.22
CA ARG A 209 -42.76 -0.56 3.50
C ARG A 209 -41.63 0.47 3.45
N HIS A 210 -40.37 0.02 3.51
CA HIS A 210 -39.20 0.90 3.47
C HIS A 210 -38.42 0.79 2.15
N HIS A 211 -38.85 -0.07 1.22
CA HIS A 211 -38.13 -0.28 -0.03
C HIS A 211 -38.69 0.61 -1.13
N ARG A 212 -37.80 1.27 -1.87
CA ARG A 212 -38.16 2.08 -3.03
C ARG A 212 -37.23 1.74 -4.20
N PRO A 213 -37.75 1.45 -5.40
CA PRO A 213 -36.90 1.19 -6.56
C PRO A 213 -36.15 2.47 -6.95
N VAL A 214 -34.90 2.32 -7.35
CA VAL A 214 -34.04 3.40 -7.83
C VAL A 214 -33.31 2.89 -9.07
N THR A 215 -33.07 3.77 -10.04
CA THR A 215 -32.22 3.49 -11.19
C THR A 215 -30.91 4.24 -11.05
N ARG A 216 -29.80 3.55 -11.32
CA ARG A 216 -28.46 4.15 -11.33
C ARG A 216 -27.76 3.83 -12.65
N LEU A 217 -27.01 4.78 -13.21
CA LEU A 217 -26.08 4.50 -14.29
C LEU A 217 -24.79 3.87 -13.74
N ASP A 218 -24.39 2.74 -14.28
CA ASP A 218 -23.06 2.19 -14.00
C ASP A 218 -21.95 2.94 -14.75
N ALA A 219 -20.71 2.47 -14.63
CA ALA A 219 -19.54 3.07 -15.27
C ALA A 219 -19.60 3.05 -16.81
N ASP A 220 -20.35 2.11 -17.38
CA ASP A 220 -20.54 1.95 -18.83
C ASP A 220 -21.79 2.70 -19.33
N GLY A 221 -22.49 3.42 -18.45
CA GLY A 221 -23.70 4.17 -18.77
C GLY A 221 -24.95 3.30 -18.89
N VAL A 222 -24.92 2.07 -18.37
CA VAL A 222 -26.08 1.16 -18.36
C VAL A 222 -26.92 1.41 -17.12
N LEU A 223 -28.24 1.46 -17.29
CA LEU A 223 -29.18 1.61 -16.17
C LEU A 223 -29.30 0.30 -15.38
N GLU A 224 -28.82 0.33 -14.14
CA GLU A 224 -28.98 -0.72 -13.15
C GLU A 224 -30.23 -0.50 -12.29
N ALA A 225 -31.03 -1.56 -12.15
CA ALA A 225 -32.16 -1.60 -11.22
C ALA A 225 -31.65 -1.93 -9.80
N VAL A 226 -31.69 -0.93 -8.93
CA VAL A 226 -31.25 -0.97 -7.53
C VAL A 226 -32.39 -0.53 -6.62
N SER A 227 -32.18 -0.50 -5.31
CA SER A 227 -33.23 -0.01 -4.41
C SER A 227 -32.69 0.71 -3.17
N ALA A 228 -33.47 1.71 -2.76
CA ALA A 228 -33.31 2.44 -1.52
C ALA A 228 -33.95 1.68 -0.35
N HIS A 229 -33.49 1.99 0.86
CA HIS A 229 -34.19 1.64 2.10
C HIS A 229 -34.47 2.92 2.89
N THR A 230 -35.61 3.56 2.62
CA THR A 230 -35.92 4.96 3.02
C THR A 230 -35.59 5.25 4.48
N LEU A 231 -36.00 4.38 5.41
CA LEU A 231 -35.69 4.54 6.83
C LEU A 231 -34.18 4.59 7.14
N TYR A 232 -33.37 3.74 6.50
CA TYR A 232 -31.93 3.67 6.78
C TYR A 232 -31.15 4.73 6.01
N ASN A 233 -31.60 5.10 4.81
CA ASN A 233 -31.10 6.28 4.10
C ASN A 233 -31.26 7.53 4.97
N GLU A 234 -32.47 7.77 5.48
CA GLU A 234 -32.78 8.93 6.34
C GLU A 234 -32.05 8.89 7.68
N ARG A 235 -32.10 7.74 8.38
CA ARG A 235 -31.55 7.61 9.74
C ARG A 235 -30.03 7.69 9.79
N TYR A 236 -29.34 7.17 8.77
CA TYR A 236 -27.88 7.03 8.77
C TYR A 236 -27.18 7.82 7.67
N GLY A 237 -27.92 8.62 6.90
CA GLY A 237 -27.34 9.41 5.81
C GLY A 237 -26.72 8.55 4.70
N ILE A 238 -27.18 7.31 4.52
CA ILE A 238 -26.72 6.46 3.42
C ILE A 238 -27.29 7.04 2.14
N VAL A 239 -26.42 7.44 1.20
CA VAL A 239 -26.86 7.90 -0.12
C VAL A 239 -27.35 6.68 -0.91
N ASP A 240 -28.47 6.85 -1.62
CA ASP A 240 -29.02 5.78 -2.45
C ASP A 240 -27.97 5.22 -3.43
N PRO A 241 -27.98 3.91 -3.67
CA PRO A 241 -28.88 2.88 -3.12
C PRO A 241 -28.35 2.17 -1.86
N VAL A 242 -29.22 1.76 -0.93
CA VAL A 242 -28.82 0.78 0.11
C VAL A 242 -28.55 -0.59 -0.52
N PHE A 243 -29.44 -1.07 -1.39
CA PHE A 243 -29.26 -2.32 -2.11
C PHE A 243 -28.60 -2.06 -3.47
N ASN A 244 -27.27 -2.07 -3.46
CA ASN A 244 -26.44 -1.55 -4.54
C ASN A 244 -26.38 -2.38 -5.82
N HIS A 245 -26.75 -3.66 -5.74
CA HIS A 245 -26.63 -4.59 -6.87
C HIS A 245 -27.97 -5.22 -7.28
N ARG A 246 -29.04 -4.97 -6.53
CA ARG A 246 -30.33 -5.60 -6.76
C ARG A 246 -31.46 -4.71 -6.28
N ASP A 247 -32.53 -4.67 -7.04
CA ASP A 247 -33.80 -4.11 -6.61
C ASP A 247 -34.54 -5.11 -5.69
N ILE A 248 -34.57 -4.84 -4.38
CA ILE A 248 -35.24 -5.69 -3.40
C ILE A 248 -36.77 -5.61 -3.49
N THR A 249 -37.33 -4.63 -4.20
CA THR A 249 -38.79 -4.54 -4.38
C THR A 249 -39.34 -5.69 -5.21
N ARG A 250 -38.46 -6.35 -5.98
CA ARG A 250 -38.76 -7.58 -6.72
C ARG A 250 -38.92 -8.78 -5.77
N PRO A 251 -40.06 -9.53 -5.82
CA PRO A 251 -40.35 -10.62 -4.88
C PRO A 251 -39.26 -11.69 -4.78
N GLU A 252 -38.62 -12.05 -5.90
CA GLU A 252 -37.54 -13.03 -5.97
C GLU A 252 -36.24 -12.56 -5.31
N VAL A 253 -35.96 -11.26 -5.38
CA VAL A 253 -34.81 -10.63 -4.70
C VAL A 253 -35.07 -10.55 -3.21
N LEU A 254 -36.28 -10.14 -2.79
CA LEU A 254 -36.69 -10.18 -1.39
C LEU A 254 -36.60 -11.59 -0.81
N ALA A 255 -37.05 -12.61 -1.56
CA ALA A 255 -36.94 -14.01 -1.17
C ALA A 255 -35.47 -14.45 -1.01
N TYR A 256 -34.57 -13.99 -1.90
CA TYR A 256 -33.13 -14.22 -1.77
C TYR A 256 -32.57 -13.61 -0.47
N TYR A 257 -32.88 -12.35 -0.17
CA TYR A 257 -32.42 -11.69 1.06
C TYR A 257 -32.98 -12.33 2.32
N ARG A 258 -34.24 -12.79 2.31
CA ARG A 258 -34.83 -13.59 3.40
C ARG A 258 -34.04 -14.87 3.67
N ARG A 259 -33.62 -15.60 2.62
CA ARG A 259 -32.76 -16.80 2.77
C ARG A 259 -31.39 -16.44 3.34
N CYS A 260 -30.79 -15.34 2.89
CA CYS A 260 -29.52 -14.84 3.42
C CYS A 260 -29.64 -14.50 4.92
N ALA A 261 -30.71 -13.81 5.33
CA ALA A 261 -30.95 -13.45 6.73
C ALA A 261 -31.18 -14.69 7.60
N ALA A 262 -31.96 -15.66 7.10
CA ALA A 262 -32.18 -16.92 7.81
C ALA A 262 -30.87 -17.69 8.03
N ARG A 263 -29.98 -17.78 7.03
CA ARG A 263 -28.65 -18.39 7.17
C ARG A 263 -27.79 -17.65 8.19
N PHE A 264 -27.77 -16.33 8.13
CA PHE A 264 -27.02 -15.51 9.07
C PHE A 264 -27.49 -15.74 10.51
N LEU A 265 -28.80 -15.68 10.76
CA LEU A 265 -29.38 -15.92 12.08
C LEU A 265 -29.13 -17.35 12.57
N LYS A 266 -29.10 -18.34 11.67
CA LYS A 266 -28.74 -19.72 12.02
C LYS A 266 -27.32 -19.81 12.56
N VAL A 267 -26.35 -19.11 11.95
CA VAL A 267 -24.98 -19.06 12.47
C VAL A 267 -24.93 -18.34 13.81
N LEU A 268 -25.59 -17.18 13.93
CA LEU A 268 -25.59 -16.41 15.17
C LEU A 268 -26.17 -17.20 16.35
N ARG A 269 -27.22 -17.99 16.11
CA ARG A 269 -27.89 -18.82 17.14
C ARG A 269 -27.24 -20.19 17.35
N GLY A 270 -26.38 -20.63 16.43
CA GLY A 270 -25.82 -21.98 16.44
C GLY A 270 -24.86 -22.26 17.59
N GLY A 271 -24.45 -21.24 18.35
CA GLY A 271 -23.55 -21.36 19.50
C GLY A 271 -22.10 -21.70 19.14
N GLY A 272 -21.82 -21.99 17.87
CA GLY A 272 -20.48 -22.26 17.39
C GLY A 272 -19.63 -21.00 17.21
N PRO A 273 -18.30 -21.16 17.16
CA PRO A 273 -17.38 -20.07 16.88
C PRO A 273 -17.64 -19.47 15.48
N VAL A 274 -17.64 -18.14 15.39
CA VAL A 274 -17.73 -17.39 14.11
C VAL A 274 -16.83 -16.14 14.16
N THR A 275 -16.20 -15.78 13.04
CA THR A 275 -15.49 -14.50 12.90
C THR A 275 -16.30 -13.58 12.00
N PHE A 276 -16.63 -12.41 12.52
CA PHE A 276 -17.22 -11.33 11.75
C PHE A 276 -16.13 -10.37 11.27
N LEU A 277 -16.10 -10.11 9.96
CA LEU A 277 -15.22 -9.12 9.33
C LEU A 277 -16.03 -7.86 9.02
N GLN A 278 -15.58 -6.71 9.49
CA GLN A 278 -16.18 -5.42 9.15
C GLN A 278 -15.09 -4.43 8.76
N CYS A 279 -15.30 -3.68 7.67
CA CYS A 279 -14.38 -2.63 7.25
C CYS A 279 -15.10 -1.29 7.24
N VAL A 280 -14.48 -0.26 7.80
CA VAL A 280 -14.97 1.11 7.85
C VAL A 280 -13.89 2.03 7.29
N ILE A 281 -14.26 2.84 6.30
CA ILE A 281 -13.34 3.77 5.63
C ILE A 281 -13.28 5.07 6.44
N GLU A 282 -12.08 5.57 6.70
CA GLU A 282 -11.82 6.79 7.51
C GLU A 282 -12.59 8.01 6.99
N ALA A 283 -12.65 8.17 5.66
CA ALA A 283 -13.40 9.26 5.03
C ALA A 283 -14.90 9.27 5.40
N SER A 284 -15.45 8.12 5.83
CA SER A 284 -16.81 8.01 6.32
C SER A 284 -16.93 8.21 7.83
N HIS A 285 -15.90 7.84 8.59
CA HIS A 285 -15.88 7.93 10.06
C HIS A 285 -14.45 8.13 10.55
N GLY A 286 -14.16 9.21 11.27
CA GLY A 286 -12.87 9.37 11.93
C GLY A 286 -12.61 8.30 13.01
N GLU A 287 -11.36 8.18 13.44
CA GLU A 287 -10.93 7.10 14.37
C GLU A 287 -11.78 7.02 15.65
N ALA A 288 -12.09 8.15 16.28
CA ALA A 288 -12.89 8.19 17.52
C ALA A 288 -14.29 7.57 17.32
N ALA A 289 -14.98 7.96 16.24
CA ALA A 289 -16.28 7.38 15.89
C ALA A 289 -16.14 5.89 15.55
N CYS A 290 -15.08 5.48 14.86
CA CYS A 290 -14.82 4.08 14.57
C CYS A 290 -14.66 3.23 15.85
N ARG A 291 -13.96 3.76 16.87
CA ARG A 291 -13.81 3.12 18.19
C ARG A 291 -15.15 2.97 18.91
N GLU A 292 -16.00 3.99 18.90
CA GLU A 292 -17.33 3.92 19.49
C GLU A 292 -18.21 2.87 18.80
N GLU A 293 -18.21 2.86 17.47
CA GLU A 293 -18.92 1.88 16.65
C GLU A 293 -18.40 0.45 16.89
N PHE A 294 -17.10 0.28 17.06
CA PHE A 294 -16.47 -0.99 17.44
C PHE A 294 -16.98 -1.48 18.79
N ARG A 295 -16.86 -0.67 19.85
CA ARG A 295 -17.32 -1.02 21.21
C ARG A 295 -18.79 -1.40 21.23
N ALA A 296 -19.64 -0.59 20.58
CA ALA A 296 -21.07 -0.84 20.52
C ALA A 296 -21.41 -2.16 19.79
N THR A 297 -20.68 -2.48 18.72
CA THR A 297 -20.90 -3.70 17.93
C THR A 297 -20.36 -4.93 18.67
N ALA A 298 -19.18 -4.84 19.26
CA ALA A 298 -18.59 -5.89 20.10
C ALA A 298 -19.49 -6.22 21.30
N ALA A 299 -20.00 -5.20 22.01
CA ALA A 299 -20.92 -5.40 23.13
C ALA A 299 -22.22 -6.12 22.72
N LEU A 300 -22.79 -5.76 21.56
CA LEU A 300 -23.98 -6.43 21.04
C LEU A 300 -23.70 -7.89 20.66
N LEU A 301 -22.59 -8.15 19.96
CA LEU A 301 -22.19 -9.50 19.57
C LEU A 301 -21.94 -10.39 20.78
N ARG A 302 -21.32 -9.87 21.85
CA ARG A 302 -21.12 -10.60 23.11
C ARG A 302 -22.45 -11.05 23.72
N GLN A 303 -23.48 -10.22 23.65
CA GLN A 303 -24.82 -10.55 24.17
C GLN A 303 -25.53 -11.59 23.29
N MET A 304 -25.41 -11.48 21.97
CA MET A 304 -26.17 -12.29 21.03
C MET A 304 -25.50 -13.61 20.62
N ALA A 305 -24.17 -13.64 20.61
CA ALA A 305 -23.36 -14.77 20.18
C ALA A 305 -22.01 -14.76 20.94
N PRO A 306 -21.95 -15.27 22.18
CA PRO A 306 -20.75 -15.21 23.03
C PRO A 306 -19.49 -15.85 22.45
N GLN A 307 -19.64 -16.79 21.49
CA GLN A 307 -18.53 -17.46 20.78
C GLN A 307 -18.13 -16.74 19.47
N ALA A 308 -18.80 -15.63 19.15
CA ALA A 308 -18.45 -14.79 18.02
C ALA A 308 -17.25 -13.90 18.35
N SER A 309 -16.47 -13.61 17.33
CA SER A 309 -15.36 -12.67 17.36
C SER A 309 -15.54 -11.63 16.26
N LEU A 310 -15.04 -10.42 16.48
CA LEU A 310 -15.16 -9.31 15.53
C LEU A 310 -13.76 -8.84 15.15
N ALA A 311 -13.43 -8.89 13.87
CA ALA A 311 -12.27 -8.25 13.28
C ALA A 311 -12.76 -7.02 12.50
N MET A 312 -12.67 -5.85 13.14
CA MET A 312 -13.06 -4.59 12.54
C MET A 312 -11.82 -3.86 12.03
N PHE A 313 -11.85 -3.34 10.81
CA PHE A 313 -10.74 -2.61 10.20
C PHE A 313 -11.16 -1.17 9.92
N HIS A 314 -10.44 -0.23 10.53
CA HIS A 314 -10.45 1.18 10.17
C HIS A 314 -9.45 1.39 9.01
N LEU A 315 -9.96 1.63 7.81
CA LEU A 315 -9.19 1.77 6.58
C LEU A 315 -8.82 3.23 6.34
N ARG A 316 -7.54 3.53 6.27
CA ARG A 316 -7.00 4.89 6.08
C ARG A 316 -6.19 4.93 4.79
N LEU A 317 -6.49 5.84 3.87
CA LEU A 317 -5.64 6.02 2.69
C LEU A 317 -4.44 6.89 3.08
N LYS A 318 -3.25 6.31 3.08
CA LYS A 318 -2.01 7.02 3.40
C LYS A 318 -1.04 7.08 2.22
N GLY A 319 -1.20 6.19 1.24
CA GLY A 319 -0.25 6.03 0.16
C GLY A 319 1.02 5.33 0.63
N GLY A 320 2.12 5.54 -0.10
CA GLY A 320 3.41 4.94 0.21
C GLY A 320 3.63 3.63 -0.53
N ILE A 321 4.45 2.75 0.04
CA ILE A 321 4.93 1.54 -0.64
C ILE A 321 4.41 0.27 0.04
N MET A 322 4.11 0.37 1.34
CA MET A 322 3.62 -0.75 2.13
C MET A 322 2.47 -0.32 3.02
N PRO A 323 1.44 -1.17 3.15
CA PRO A 323 0.37 -0.89 4.08
C PRO A 323 0.85 -1.07 5.53
N GLY A 324 0.41 -0.16 6.39
CA GLY A 324 0.62 -0.23 7.84
C GLY A 324 -0.53 -0.98 8.50
N LEU A 325 -0.22 -1.90 9.41
CA LEU A 325 -1.23 -2.63 10.17
C LEU A 325 -0.93 -2.50 11.67
N ALA A 326 -1.89 -1.98 12.42
CA ALA A 326 -1.80 -1.84 13.87
C ALA A 326 -3.10 -2.26 14.55
N VAL A 327 -3.03 -2.73 15.79
CA VAL A 327 -4.21 -2.94 16.64
C VAL A 327 -4.49 -1.62 17.36
N LEU A 328 -5.67 -1.06 17.13
CA LEU A 328 -6.12 0.16 17.80
C LEU A 328 -6.79 -0.14 19.13
N GLU A 329 -7.56 -1.23 19.21
CA GLU A 329 -8.32 -1.58 20.40
C GLU A 329 -8.56 -3.08 20.51
N GLU A 330 -8.61 -3.58 21.73
CA GLU A 330 -8.92 -4.97 22.05
C GLU A 330 -10.06 -5.03 23.06
N ASP A 331 -11.05 -5.88 22.80
CA ASP A 331 -12.16 -6.15 23.71
C ASP A 331 -12.47 -7.66 23.70
N GLY A 332 -11.75 -8.42 24.52
CA GLY A 332 -11.84 -9.88 24.54
C GLY A 332 -11.48 -10.51 23.18
N PRO A 333 -12.38 -11.28 22.52
CA PRO A 333 -12.12 -11.85 21.19
C PRO A 333 -12.35 -10.86 20.04
N HIS A 334 -12.73 -9.61 20.34
CA HIS A 334 -12.98 -8.56 19.35
C HIS A 334 -11.75 -7.66 19.23
N LEU A 335 -11.33 -7.35 18.00
CA LEU A 335 -10.18 -6.50 17.72
C LEU A 335 -10.56 -5.44 16.68
N LEU A 336 -10.15 -4.20 16.97
CA LEU A 336 -10.16 -3.09 16.01
C LEU A 336 -8.74 -2.89 15.49
N PHE A 337 -8.59 -2.99 14.18
CA PHE A 337 -7.35 -2.73 13.45
C PHE A 337 -7.39 -1.37 12.79
N GLN A 338 -6.23 -0.71 12.69
CA GLN A 338 -5.95 0.30 11.68
C GLN A 338 -5.21 -0.36 10.53
N LEU A 339 -5.72 -0.19 9.31
CA LEU A 339 -5.01 -0.52 8.09
C LEU A 339 -4.75 0.78 7.31
N ASP A 340 -3.51 1.26 7.37
CA ASP A 340 -3.01 2.34 6.52
C ASP A 340 -2.75 1.73 5.14
N THR A 341 -3.63 2.03 4.18
CA THR A 341 -3.60 1.52 2.80
C THR A 341 -2.72 2.37 1.89
N VAL A 342 -2.10 1.69 0.92
CA VAL A 342 -1.30 2.29 -0.15
C VAL A 342 -2.20 2.82 -1.26
N SER A 343 -3.34 2.17 -1.50
CA SER A 343 -4.25 2.47 -2.59
C SER A 343 -5.68 2.67 -2.12
N VAL A 344 -6.48 3.32 -2.98
CA VAL A 344 -7.91 3.48 -2.73
C VAL A 344 -8.62 2.13 -2.78
N LEU A 345 -9.63 1.99 -1.92
CA LEU A 345 -10.57 0.89 -2.04
C LEU A 345 -11.57 1.21 -3.15
N GLY A 346 -11.52 0.44 -4.23
CA GLY A 346 -12.49 0.50 -5.32
C GLY A 346 -13.84 -0.11 -4.92
N ALA A 347 -14.70 -0.33 -5.91
CA ALA A 347 -16.08 -0.81 -5.67
C ALA A 347 -16.13 -2.19 -4.96
N LEU A 348 -15.17 -3.07 -5.27
CA LEU A 348 -15.16 -4.47 -4.81
C LEU A 348 -13.80 -4.95 -4.28
N ASP A 349 -12.74 -4.16 -4.46
CA ASP A 349 -11.38 -4.54 -4.05
C ASP A 349 -10.47 -3.31 -3.98
N PHE A 350 -9.30 -3.45 -3.36
CA PHE A 350 -8.24 -2.46 -3.42
C PHE A 350 -7.66 -2.37 -4.83
N HIS A 351 -7.21 -1.19 -5.23
CA HIS A 351 -6.53 -1.01 -6.51
C HIS A 351 -5.18 -1.76 -6.52
N GLU A 352 -4.49 -1.79 -5.37
CA GLU A 352 -3.25 -2.53 -5.20
C GLU A 352 -3.45 -3.77 -4.33
N GLN A 353 -3.00 -4.93 -4.81
CA GLN A 353 -3.17 -6.21 -4.11
C GLN A 353 -2.50 -6.25 -2.74
N ILE A 354 -1.47 -5.42 -2.52
CA ILE A 354 -0.75 -5.37 -1.25
C ILE A 354 -1.66 -4.99 -0.08
N ASP A 355 -2.65 -4.12 -0.30
CA ASP A 355 -3.62 -3.73 0.73
C ASP A 355 -4.52 -4.90 1.12
N GLN A 356 -4.95 -5.71 0.14
CA GLN A 356 -5.71 -6.93 0.39
C GLN A 356 -4.90 -7.93 1.23
N ILE A 357 -3.61 -8.10 0.92
CA ILE A 357 -2.71 -8.95 1.72
C ILE A 357 -2.65 -8.44 3.17
N GLY A 358 -2.68 -7.13 3.38
CA GLY A 358 -2.61 -6.51 4.72
C GLY A 358 -3.85 -6.78 5.55
N LEU A 359 -5.02 -6.62 4.94
CA LEU A 359 -6.29 -7.00 5.53
C LEU A 359 -6.30 -8.49 5.90
N MET A 360 -5.92 -9.36 4.95
CA MET A 360 -5.90 -10.81 5.17
C MET A 360 -4.91 -11.22 6.26
N ARG A 361 -3.76 -10.55 6.36
CA ARG A 361 -2.79 -10.75 7.43
C ARG A 361 -3.37 -10.41 8.80
N GLY A 362 -4.03 -9.26 8.93
CA GLY A 362 -4.69 -8.88 10.18
C GLY A 362 -5.80 -9.86 10.57
N LEU A 363 -6.58 -10.31 9.59
CA LEU A 363 -7.66 -11.27 9.81
C LEU A 363 -7.14 -12.65 10.23
N ARG A 364 -6.06 -13.14 9.62
CA ARG A 364 -5.40 -14.39 10.03
C ARG A 364 -4.79 -14.29 11.43
N TRP A 365 -4.16 -13.16 11.75
CA TRP A 365 -3.63 -12.92 13.09
C TRP A 365 -4.74 -12.93 14.14
N HIS A 366 -5.87 -12.29 13.86
CA HIS A 366 -7.08 -12.35 14.70
C HIS A 366 -7.59 -13.79 14.89
N ALA A 367 -7.71 -14.56 13.81
CA ALA A 367 -8.18 -15.95 13.86
C ALA A 367 -7.27 -16.83 14.74
N ARG A 368 -5.95 -16.74 14.58
CA ARG A 368 -4.98 -17.50 15.39
C ARG A 368 -5.07 -17.12 16.86
N ARG A 369 -5.17 -15.83 17.17
CA ARG A 369 -5.28 -15.35 18.55
C ARG A 369 -6.54 -15.86 19.24
N THR A 370 -7.68 -15.81 18.56
CA THR A 370 -8.95 -16.31 19.11
C THR A 370 -8.93 -17.82 19.30
N ALA A 371 -8.33 -18.59 18.39
CA ALA A 371 -8.16 -20.02 18.55
C ALA A 371 -7.30 -20.39 19.78
N LEU A 372 -6.22 -19.64 20.05
CA LEU A 372 -5.40 -19.84 21.25
C LEU A 372 -6.17 -19.55 22.54
N SER A 373 -7.01 -18.51 22.53
CA SER A 373 -7.86 -18.18 23.67
C SER A 373 -8.91 -19.27 23.93
N ASP A 374 -9.51 -19.82 22.88
CA ASP A 374 -10.50 -20.90 22.98
C ASP A 374 -9.86 -22.20 23.52
N ALA A 375 -8.63 -22.53 23.10
CA ALA A 375 -7.89 -23.70 23.60
C ALA A 375 -7.47 -23.61 25.08
N SER A 376 -7.43 -22.40 25.64
CA SER A 376 -7.07 -22.16 27.05
C SER A 376 -8.27 -22.14 28.01
N ARG A 377 -9.50 -22.31 27.50
CA ARG A 377 -10.71 -22.43 28.33
C ARG A 377 -10.84 -23.87 28.82
N PRO A 378 -10.92 -24.10 30.15
CA PRO A 378 -10.99 -25.43 30.76
C PRO A 378 -12.28 -26.20 30.45
#